data_AF-A0A836ZR56-F1
#
_entry.id   AF-A0A836ZR56-F1
#
_cell.length_a   1.000
_cell.length_b   1.000
_cell.length_c   1.000
_cell.angle_alpha   90.00
_cell.angle_beta   90.00
_cell.angle_gamma   90.00
#
_symmetry.space_group_name_H-M   'P 1'
#
loop_
_entity.id
_entity.type
_entity.pdbx_description
1 polymer ?
#
loop_
_entity_poly.entity_id
_entity_poly.type
_entity_poly.pdbx_seq_one_letter_code
_entity_poly.pdbx_strand_id
1 'polypeptide(L)' 'MPELPEVETTLRGLSPHLVAQRIHGVILRRPDLRWPIPEQIERLLPGAII' A
#
# COMPACT_ATOMS: atom_id res chain seq x y z
N MET A 1 11.23 -0.75 -14.32
CA MET A 1 11.40 -0.52 -12.87
C MET A 1 11.56 0.98 -12.72
N PRO A 2 10.84 1.65 -11.80
CA PRO A 2 11.14 3.06 -11.52
C PRO A 2 12.55 3.19 -10.94
N GLU A 3 13.24 4.28 -11.25
CA GLU A 3 14.50 4.62 -10.61
C GLU A 3 14.22 5.32 -9.27
N LEU A 4 15.29 5.52 -8.47
CA LEU A 4 15.18 6.15 -7.16
C LEU A 4 14.46 7.53 -7.19
N PRO A 5 14.69 8.42 -8.18
CA PRO A 5 13.99 9.70 -8.24
C PRO A 5 12.47 9.59 -8.40
N GLU A 6 11.96 8.63 -9.20
CA GLU A 6 10.50 8.45 -9.32
C GLU A 6 9.90 7.85 -8.04
N VAL A 7 10.63 6.96 -7.36
CA VAL A 7 10.21 6.40 -6.07
C VAL A 7 10.09 7.50 -5.01
N GLU A 8 11.08 8.40 -4.91
CA GLU A 8 11.05 9.53 -3.97
C GLU A 8 9.91 10.50 -4.28
N THR A 9 9.66 10.78 -5.57
CA THR A 9 8.54 11.62 -5.99
C THR A 9 7.20 11.02 -5.56
N THR A 10 7.04 9.71 -5.74
CA THR A 10 5.82 9.00 -5.32
C THR A 10 5.67 8.99 -3.80
N LEU A 11 6.75 8.73 -3.06
CA LEU A 11 6.75 8.74 -1.60
C LEU A 11 6.32 10.10 -1.04
N ARG A 12 6.94 11.20 -1.53
CA ARG A 12 6.59 12.57 -1.10
C ARG A 12 5.18 12.97 -1.50
N GLY A 13 4.69 12.51 -2.65
CA GLY A 13 3.32 12.76 -3.09
C GLY A 13 2.27 12.06 -2.24
N LEU A 14 2.55 10.84 -1.77
CA LEU A 14 1.60 10.05 -0.97
C LEU A 14 1.60 10.39 0.52
N SER A 15 2.78 10.66 1.09
CA SER A 15 2.97 10.91 2.54
C SER A 15 1.97 11.88 3.17
N PRO A 16 1.71 13.10 2.63
CA PRO A 16 0.80 14.05 3.27
C PRO A 16 -0.67 13.60 3.28
N HIS A 17 -1.03 12.62 2.46
CA HIS A 17 -2.40 12.13 2.34
C HIS A 17 -2.64 10.81 3.06
N LEU A 18 -1.58 10.06 3.41
CA LEU A 18 -1.71 8.72 3.97
C LEU A 18 -1.17 8.60 5.40
N VAL A 19 -0.14 9.34 5.79
CA VAL A 19 0.46 9.22 7.13
C VAL A 19 -0.57 9.55 8.21
N ALA A 20 -0.59 8.74 9.28
CA ALA A 20 -1.55 8.79 10.38
C ALA A 20 -3.02 8.54 9.99
N GLN A 21 -3.29 8.12 8.75
CA GLN A 21 -4.63 7.72 8.33
C GLN A 21 -4.92 6.26 8.71
N ARG A 22 -6.18 5.98 9.02
CA ARG A 22 -6.66 4.63 9.32
C ARG A 22 -7.12 3.92 8.06
N ILE A 23 -6.63 2.72 7.82
CA ILE A 23 -7.10 1.87 6.72
C ILE A 23 -8.52 1.38 7.05
N HIS A 24 -9.50 1.65 6.17
CA HIS A 24 -10.87 1.19 6.37
C HIS A 24 -11.10 -0.23 5.86
N GLY A 25 -10.48 -0.58 4.72
CA GLY A 25 -10.67 -1.85 4.04
C GLY A 25 -9.62 -2.03 2.96
N VAL A 26 -9.43 -3.27 2.51
CA VAL A 26 -8.54 -3.63 1.40
C VAL A 26 -9.30 -4.53 0.44
N ILE A 27 -9.12 -4.32 -0.87
CA ILE A 27 -9.76 -5.11 -1.92
C ILE A 27 -8.67 -5.65 -2.84
N LEU A 28 -8.46 -6.96 -2.82
CA LEU A 28 -7.49 -7.65 -3.67
C LEU A 28 -8.16 -8.13 -4.96
N ARG A 29 -7.99 -7.37 -6.04
CA ARG A 29 -8.57 -7.70 -7.36
C ARG A 29 -7.74 -8.73 -8.15
N ARG A 30 -6.47 -8.88 -7.79
CA ARG A 30 -5.53 -9.83 -8.40
C ARG A 30 -4.67 -10.44 -7.28
N PRO A 31 -4.45 -11.77 -7.25
CA PRO A 31 -3.76 -12.44 -6.15
C PRO A 31 -2.23 -12.30 -6.17
N ASP A 32 -1.64 -11.73 -7.22
CA ASP A 32 -0.20 -11.79 -7.47
C ASP A 32 0.36 -10.57 -8.24
N LEU A 33 1.66 -10.33 -8.09
CA LEU A 33 2.46 -9.41 -8.92
C LEU A 33 3.66 -10.17 -9.51
N ARG A 34 4.88 -9.84 -9.09
CA ARG A 34 6.07 -10.69 -9.31
C ARG A 34 6.06 -11.92 -8.41
N TRP A 35 5.46 -11.78 -7.23
CA TRP A 35 5.26 -12.84 -6.23
C TRP A 35 3.79 -12.85 -5.78
N PRO A 36 3.31 -13.97 -5.19
CA PRO A 36 1.99 -14.02 -4.58
C PRO A 36 1.80 -12.96 -3.50
N ILE A 37 0.62 -12.35 -3.46
CA ILE A 37 0.20 -11.44 -2.40
C ILE A 37 -0.41 -12.28 -1.26
N PRO A 38 0.00 -12.12 0.00
CA PRO A 38 -0.57 -12.88 1.11
C PRO A 38 -2.08 -12.61 1.25
N GLU A 39 -2.90 -13.66 1.24
CA GLU A 39 -4.37 -13.56 1.36
C GLU A 39 -4.83 -12.91 2.68
N GLN A 40 -3.99 -12.92 3.71
CA GLN A 40 -4.33 -12.41 5.03
C GLN A 40 -4.39 -10.87 5.07
N ILE A 41 -3.85 -10.16 4.06
CA ILE A 41 -3.80 -8.69 4.08
C ILE A 41 -5.19 -8.05 4.15
N GLU A 42 -6.21 -8.65 3.53
CA GLU A 42 -7.59 -8.13 3.57
C GLU A 42 -8.18 -8.15 4.97
N ARG A 43 -7.68 -9.04 5.84
CA ARG A 43 -8.10 -9.17 7.23
C ARG A 43 -7.22 -8.39 8.20
N LEU A 44 -5.91 -8.31 7.93
CA LEU A 44 -4.93 -7.75 8.87
C LEU A 44 -4.77 -6.24 8.77
N LEU A 45 -4.92 -5.66 7.57
CA LEU A 45 -4.67 -4.24 7.36
C LEU A 45 -5.83 -3.31 7.78
N PRO A 46 -7.12 -3.67 7.63
CA PRO A 46 -8.20 -2.83 8.12
C PRO A 46 -8.05 -2.49 9.61
N GLY A 47 -8.08 -1.21 9.93
CA GLY A 47 -7.90 -0.67 11.26
C GLY A 47 -6.47 -0.29 11.64
N ALA A 48 -5.47 -0.67 10.84
CA ALA A 48 -4.10 -0.20 11.02
C ALA A 48 -4.00 1.31 10.73
N ILE A 49 -3.04 1.96 11.40
CA ILE A 49 -2.65 3.35 11.12
C ILE A 49 -1.37 3.29 10.29
N ILE A 50 -1.33 4.07 9.21
CA ILE A 50 -0.16 4.23 8.34
C ILE A 50 0.90 5.10 9.02
#